data_AF-H1KH84-F1
#
_entry.id   AF-H1KH84-F1
#
_cell.length_a   1.000
_cell.length_b   1.000
_cell.length_c   1.000
_cell.angle_alpha   90.00
_cell.angle_beta   90.00
_cell.angle_gamma   90.00
#
_symmetry.space_group_name_H-M   'P 1'
#
loop_
_entity.id
_entity.type
_entity.pdbx_description
1 polymer ?
#
loop_
_entity_poly.entity_id
_entity_poly.type
_entity_poly.pdbx_seq_one_letter_code
_entity_poly.pdbx_strand_id
1 'polypeptide(L)'
;MPRQPLIDLAGDGPNTRITWTYTDGGNHKHTRRSVYAGAISGEQAALLASKLTADGEFVPADVGMPMLQLVVNGFWHPTLDHAWHTLDAIETSRETSDADVDVAALADRWSALPDWDPDAAEAALAEDLGPPPEEDEDDEPAAPAPSP
;
A
#
# COMPACT_ATOMS: atom_id res chain seq x y z
N MET A 1 -15.77 -1.20 -13.37
CA MET A 1 -16.07 0.07 -12.67
C MET A 1 -14.79 0.42 -11.94
N PRO A 2 -14.21 1.61 -12.16
CA PRO A 2 -13.01 2.01 -11.43
C PRO A 2 -13.31 1.99 -9.93
N ARG A 3 -12.44 1.39 -9.13
CA ARG A 3 -12.61 1.38 -7.67
C ARG A 3 -12.25 2.77 -7.17
N GLN A 4 -13.26 3.52 -6.74
CA GLN A 4 -13.03 4.83 -6.12
C GLN A 4 -12.92 4.67 -4.60
N PRO A 5 -11.99 5.39 -3.95
CA PRO A 5 -11.93 5.41 -2.50
C PRO A 5 -13.20 6.05 -1.92
N LEU A 6 -13.57 5.63 -0.72
CA LEU A 6 -14.56 6.36 0.07
C LEU A 6 -13.97 7.71 0.49
N ILE A 7 -14.68 8.80 0.22
CA ILE A 7 -14.29 10.15 0.68
C ILE A 7 -15.39 10.65 1.62
N ASP A 8 -15.10 10.68 2.92
CA ASP A 8 -16.01 11.21 3.94
C ASP A 8 -15.37 12.41 4.66
N LEU A 9 -15.71 13.60 4.18
CA LEU A 9 -15.23 14.86 4.75
C LEU A 9 -16.27 15.50 5.68
N ALA A 10 -17.41 14.83 5.92
CA ALA A 10 -18.50 15.37 6.72
C ALA A 10 -18.30 15.17 8.23
N GLY A 11 -17.29 14.39 8.63
CA GLY A 11 -16.88 14.25 10.03
C GLY A 11 -16.33 15.56 10.61
N ASP A 12 -16.31 15.67 11.93
CA ASP A 12 -15.95 16.89 12.67
C ASP A 12 -14.59 16.79 13.39
N GLY A 13 -13.73 15.93 12.87
CA GLY A 13 -12.39 15.71 13.40
C GLY A 13 -11.36 16.70 12.86
N PRO A 14 -10.42 17.19 13.69
CA PRO A 14 -9.36 18.09 13.24
C PRO A 14 -8.22 17.38 12.49
N ASN A 15 -8.25 16.04 12.38
CA ASN A 15 -7.22 15.21 11.74
C ASN A 15 -7.81 14.44 10.55
N THR A 16 -6.96 13.75 9.80
CA THR A 16 -7.37 12.95 8.63
C THR A 16 -6.95 11.51 8.82
N ARG A 17 -7.89 10.56 8.66
CA ARG A 17 -7.60 9.13 8.59
C ARG A 17 -7.57 8.69 7.14
N ILE A 18 -6.52 7.99 6.76
CA ILE A 18 -6.39 7.35 5.45
C ILE A 18 -6.29 5.84 5.65
N THR A 19 -7.05 5.07 4.89
CA THR A 19 -7.06 3.60 4.90
C THR A 19 -6.67 3.08 3.52
N TRP A 20 -5.75 2.11 3.48
CA TRP A 20 -5.28 1.49 2.24
C TRP A 20 -4.97 0.02 2.46
N THR A 21 -4.99 -0.74 1.36
CA THR A 21 -4.82 -2.19 1.37
C THR A 21 -3.74 -2.61 0.38
N TYR A 22 -2.84 -3.48 0.83
CA TYR A 22 -1.94 -4.26 0.00
C TYR A 22 -2.57 -5.63 -0.27
N THR A 23 -2.42 -6.15 -1.48
CA THR A 23 -2.82 -7.51 -1.85
C THR A 23 -1.61 -8.23 -2.43
N ASP A 24 -1.19 -9.35 -1.83
CA ASP A 24 -0.08 -10.16 -2.35
C ASP A 24 -0.50 -10.96 -3.61
N GLY A 25 0.44 -11.59 -4.28
CA GLY A 25 0.23 -12.43 -5.47
C GLY A 25 -0.60 -13.69 -5.18
N GLY A 26 -0.70 -14.08 -3.91
CA GLY A 26 -1.62 -15.11 -3.41
C GLY A 26 -3.03 -14.59 -3.08
N ASN A 27 -3.31 -13.31 -3.33
CA ASN A 27 -4.55 -12.60 -3.03
C ASN A 27 -4.88 -12.48 -1.52
N HIS A 28 -3.88 -12.56 -0.64
CA HIS A 28 -4.02 -12.19 0.76
C HIS A 28 -3.97 -10.68 0.93
N LYS A 29 -4.87 -10.15 1.76
CA LYS A 29 -5.07 -8.71 1.91
C LYS A 29 -4.58 -8.23 3.27
N HIS A 30 -3.80 -7.16 3.22
CA HIS A 30 -3.28 -6.48 4.39
C HIS A 30 -3.76 -5.03 4.38
N THR A 31 -4.67 -4.70 5.29
CA THR A 31 -5.23 -3.35 5.39
C THR A 31 -4.57 -2.60 6.55
N ARG A 32 -4.19 -1.35 6.30
CA ARG A 32 -3.71 -0.41 7.32
C ARG A 32 -4.50 0.88 7.27
N ARG A 33 -4.50 1.57 8.40
CA ARG A 33 -4.93 2.95 8.52
C ARG A 33 -3.86 3.76 9.23
N SER A 34 -3.75 5.03 8.88
CA SER A 34 -2.94 6.03 9.59
C SER A 34 -3.73 7.33 9.74
N VAL A 35 -3.43 8.05 10.82
CA VAL A 35 -4.05 9.33 11.15
C VAL A 35 -3.00 10.43 11.03
N TYR A 36 -3.25 11.36 10.11
CA TYR A 36 -2.42 12.52 9.81
C TYR A 36 -2.97 13.74 10.53
N ALA A 37 -2.10 14.56 11.09
CA ALA A 37 -2.49 15.81 11.70
C ALA A 37 -3.13 16.74 10.65
N GLY A 38 -4.18 17.46 11.03
CA GLY A 38 -4.89 18.38 10.14
C GLY A 38 -6.05 17.75 9.36
N ALA A 39 -7.08 18.55 9.12
CA ALA A 39 -8.26 18.14 8.37
C ALA A 39 -8.02 18.32 6.88
N ILE A 40 -8.23 17.26 6.10
CA ILE A 40 -8.09 17.29 4.65
C ILE A 40 -9.20 18.14 4.03
N SER A 41 -8.84 18.99 3.07
CA SER A 41 -9.82 19.75 2.28
C SER A 41 -10.42 18.91 1.16
N GLY A 42 -11.58 19.33 0.64
CA GLY A 42 -12.18 18.70 -0.54
C GLY A 42 -11.28 18.75 -1.78
N GLU A 43 -10.49 19.81 -1.93
CA GLU A 43 -9.53 19.96 -3.03
C GLU A 43 -8.36 18.99 -2.89
N GLN A 44 -7.82 18.83 -1.68
CA GLN A 44 -6.77 17.85 -1.41
C GLN A 44 -7.28 16.41 -1.62
N ALA A 45 -8.47 16.08 -1.13
CA ALA A 45 -9.07 14.76 -1.35
C ALA A 45 -9.30 14.47 -2.85
N ALA A 46 -9.77 15.46 -3.62
CA ALA A 46 -9.94 15.34 -5.06
C ALA A 46 -8.59 15.18 -5.79
N LEU A 47 -7.56 15.90 -5.37
CA LEU A 47 -6.20 15.76 -5.88
C LEU A 47 -5.68 14.33 -5.66
N LEU A 48 -5.76 13.82 -4.43
CA LEU A 48 -5.34 12.45 -4.10
C LEU A 48 -6.06 11.42 -4.97
N ALA A 49 -7.38 11.53 -5.08
CA ALA A 49 -8.19 10.63 -5.90
C ALA A 49 -7.86 10.72 -7.40
N SER A 50 -7.51 11.90 -7.92
CA SER A 50 -7.17 12.09 -9.34
C SER A 50 -5.84 11.47 -9.77
N LYS A 51 -4.95 11.20 -8.80
CA LYS A 51 -3.64 10.60 -9.03
C LYS A 51 -3.66 9.08 -9.02
N LEU A 52 -4.76 8.46 -8.58
CA LEU A 52 -4.88 7.00 -8.54
C LEU A 52 -4.92 6.41 -9.95
N THR A 53 -4.48 5.17 -10.09
CA THR A 53 -4.72 4.38 -11.30
C THR A 53 -6.22 4.20 -11.55
N ALA A 54 -6.59 3.66 -12.71
CA ALA A 54 -7.99 3.33 -13.01
C ALA A 54 -8.61 2.34 -11.99
N ASP A 55 -7.78 1.54 -11.32
CA ASP A 55 -8.17 0.55 -10.32
C ASP A 55 -8.09 1.10 -8.87
N GLY A 56 -7.83 2.40 -8.72
CA GLY A 56 -7.78 3.06 -7.42
C GLY A 56 -6.47 2.84 -6.67
N GLU A 57 -5.38 2.58 -7.39
CA GLU A 57 -4.10 2.18 -6.81
C GLU A 57 -3.08 3.33 -6.79
N PHE A 58 -2.10 3.18 -5.92
CA PHE A 58 -0.96 4.08 -5.75
C PHE A 58 0.25 3.34 -5.15
N VAL A 59 1.41 3.98 -5.14
CA VAL A 59 2.63 3.47 -4.50
C VAL A 59 2.91 4.28 -3.23
N PRO A 60 2.71 3.74 -2.02
CA PRO A 60 2.89 4.48 -0.76
C PRO A 60 4.28 5.10 -0.58
N ALA A 61 5.34 4.41 -1.00
CA ALA A 61 6.72 4.86 -0.82
C ALA A 61 6.99 6.22 -1.48
N ASP A 62 6.44 6.47 -2.67
CA ASP A 62 6.65 7.68 -3.48
C ASP A 62 6.18 8.97 -2.78
N VAL A 63 5.32 8.82 -1.78
CA VAL A 63 4.68 9.89 -1.02
C VAL A 63 5.00 9.81 0.48
N GLY A 64 5.94 8.92 0.84
CA GLY A 64 6.43 8.73 2.20
C GLY A 64 5.41 8.07 3.12
N MET A 65 4.51 7.26 2.58
CA MET A 65 3.62 6.39 3.34
C MET A 65 4.21 4.99 3.53
N PRO A 66 3.85 4.26 4.60
CA PRO A 66 4.38 2.93 4.84
C PRO A 66 3.97 1.91 3.77
N MET A 67 4.95 1.19 3.25
CA MET A 67 4.75 -0.03 2.45
C MET A 67 4.32 -1.18 3.37
N LEU A 68 3.17 -1.80 3.11
CA LEU A 68 2.62 -2.80 4.02
C LEU A 68 3.38 -4.13 3.96
N GLN A 69 4.05 -4.41 2.85
CA GLN A 69 4.98 -5.54 2.68
C GLN A 69 6.03 -5.58 3.79
N LEU A 70 6.63 -4.43 4.12
CA LEU A 70 7.66 -4.30 5.17
C LEU A 70 7.07 -4.43 6.58
N VAL A 71 5.82 -4.01 6.76
CA VAL A 71 5.16 -3.93 8.08
C VAL A 71 4.64 -5.29 8.51
N VAL A 72 4.12 -6.07 7.57
CA VAL A 72 3.56 -7.39 7.85
C VAL A 72 4.64 -8.47 7.98
N ASN A 73 5.91 -8.12 7.76
CA ASN A 73 7.05 -9.05 7.70
C ASN A 73 6.71 -10.27 6.85
N GLY A 74 5.95 -10.02 5.78
CA GLY A 74 5.32 -11.03 4.94
C GLY A 74 6.24 -11.39 3.79
N PHE A 75 6.03 -12.60 3.26
CA PHE A 75 6.73 -13.11 2.08
C PHE A 75 6.46 -12.18 0.90
N TRP A 76 7.43 -11.30 0.59
CA TRP A 76 7.49 -10.61 -0.68
C TRP A 76 8.06 -11.57 -1.72
N HIS A 77 7.27 -11.88 -2.73
CA HIS A 77 7.67 -12.68 -3.87
C HIS A 77 7.95 -11.75 -5.05
N PRO A 78 9.22 -11.58 -5.47
CA PRO A 78 9.62 -10.53 -6.41
C PRO A 78 9.03 -10.66 -7.82
N THR A 79 8.40 -11.80 -8.15
CA THR A 79 7.72 -12.01 -9.43
C THR A 79 6.20 -12.12 -9.34
N LEU A 80 5.62 -12.25 -8.14
CA LEU A 80 4.17 -12.39 -7.95
C LEU A 80 3.58 -11.16 -7.26
N ASP A 81 4.36 -10.48 -6.44
CA ASP A 81 3.95 -9.30 -5.70
C ASP A 81 4.30 -8.01 -6.43
N HIS A 82 3.54 -6.96 -6.13
CA HIS A 82 3.72 -5.63 -6.71
C HIS A 82 3.74 -4.54 -5.61
N ALA A 83 4.37 -3.41 -5.89
CA ALA A 83 4.43 -2.29 -4.94
C ALA A 83 3.08 -1.57 -4.75
N TRP A 84 2.10 -1.85 -5.62
CA TRP A 84 0.79 -1.21 -5.63
C TRP A 84 -0.02 -1.49 -4.37
N HIS A 85 -0.71 -0.45 -3.92
CA HIS A 85 -1.72 -0.52 -2.88
C HIS A 85 -3.00 0.13 -3.38
N THR A 86 -4.14 -0.38 -2.92
CA THR A 86 -5.43 0.22 -3.19
C THR A 86 -5.77 1.24 -2.10
N LEU A 87 -6.17 2.46 -2.50
CA LEU A 87 -6.71 3.44 -1.56
C LEU A 87 -8.18 3.11 -1.24
N ASP A 88 -8.49 2.86 0.03
CA ASP A 88 -9.83 2.45 0.44
C ASP A 88 -10.67 3.63 0.94
N ALA A 89 -10.09 4.50 1.78
CA ALA A 89 -10.82 5.60 2.38
C ALA A 89 -9.95 6.80 2.76
N ILE A 90 -10.53 7.99 2.63
CA ILE A 90 -10.06 9.26 3.18
C ILE A 90 -11.19 9.85 4.03
N GLU A 91 -10.94 10.05 5.31
CA GLU A 91 -11.96 10.48 6.26
C GLU A 91 -11.41 11.56 7.21
N THR A 92 -12.23 12.53 7.61
CA THR A 92 -11.87 13.37 8.78
C THR A 92 -12.01 12.56 10.07
N SER A 93 -11.12 12.77 11.04
CA SER A 93 -11.04 11.97 12.26
C SER A 93 -10.68 12.80 13.49
N ARG A 94 -11.25 12.42 14.65
CA ARG A 94 -10.88 12.93 15.97
C ARG A 94 -9.75 12.14 16.64
N GLU A 95 -9.32 11.06 16.01
CA GLU A 95 -8.20 10.24 16.50
C GLU A 95 -6.92 11.07 16.54
N THR A 96 -6.03 10.76 17.49
CA THR A 96 -4.72 11.41 17.56
C THR A 96 -3.87 10.98 16.38
N SER A 97 -3.09 11.90 15.82
CA SER A 97 -2.21 11.58 14.71
C SER A 97 -1.14 10.56 15.12
N ASP A 98 -0.89 9.59 14.25
CA ASP A 98 0.13 8.56 14.36
C ASP A 98 1.17 8.60 13.21
N ALA A 99 1.01 9.56 12.29
CA ALA A 99 1.90 9.78 11.17
C ALA A 99 2.99 10.82 11.52
N ASP A 100 4.17 10.65 10.92
CA ASP A 100 5.30 11.57 11.10
C ASP A 100 5.12 12.92 10.38
N VAL A 101 4.12 13.01 9.49
CA VAL A 101 3.78 14.23 8.75
C VAL A 101 2.31 14.57 8.89
N ASP A 102 1.99 15.85 8.70
CA ASP A 102 0.61 16.30 8.58
C ASP A 102 0.02 16.01 7.19
N VAL A 103 -1.30 16.15 7.07
CA VAL A 103 -2.02 15.85 5.83
C VAL A 103 -1.70 16.84 4.71
N ALA A 104 -1.28 18.07 5.05
CA ALA A 104 -0.93 19.07 4.05
C ALA A 104 0.39 18.71 3.36
N ALA A 105 1.41 18.35 4.14
CA ALA A 105 2.68 17.85 3.63
C ALA A 105 2.50 16.56 2.81
N LEU A 106 1.58 15.69 3.23
CA LEU A 106 1.22 14.51 2.44
C LEU A 106 0.62 14.89 1.09
N ALA A 107 -0.37 15.79 1.08
CA ALA A 107 -1.00 16.27 -0.15
C ALA A 107 0.00 16.98 -1.08
N ASP A 108 0.96 17.73 -0.53
CA ASP A 108 2.01 18.38 -1.31
C ASP A 108 2.90 17.37 -2.02
N ARG A 109 3.25 16.25 -1.38
CA ARG A 109 4.00 15.15 -2.02
C ARG A 109 3.21 14.51 -3.16
N TRP A 110 1.92 14.23 -2.93
CA TRP A 110 1.01 13.74 -3.98
C TRP A 110 0.92 14.72 -5.17
N SER A 111 0.89 16.02 -4.89
CA SER A 111 0.82 17.06 -5.91
C SER A 111 2.10 17.11 -6.76
N ALA A 112 3.25 17.07 -6.10
CA ALA A 112 4.57 17.18 -6.72
C ALA A 112 4.99 15.92 -7.49
N LEU A 113 4.36 14.78 -7.22
CA LEU A 113 4.68 13.51 -7.87
C LEU A 113 4.33 13.56 -9.38
N PRO A 114 5.30 13.34 -10.29
CA PRO A 114 5.01 13.33 -11.72
C PRO A 114 4.13 12.13 -12.11
N ASP A 115 4.53 10.94 -11.70
CA ASP A 115 3.82 9.66 -11.84
C ASP A 115 4.30 8.70 -10.75
N TRP A 116 3.60 7.58 -10.55
CA TRP A 116 4.02 6.51 -9.65
C TRP A 116 5.20 5.73 -10.24
N ASP A 117 6.14 5.33 -9.39
CA ASP A 117 7.31 4.54 -9.76
C ASP A 117 7.31 3.20 -9.00
N PRO A 118 6.45 2.24 -9.41
CA PRO A 118 6.41 0.92 -8.77
C PRO A 118 7.73 0.18 -8.92
N ASP A 119 8.45 0.35 -10.04
CA ASP A 119 9.72 -0.34 -10.29
C ASP A 119 10.79 0.05 -9.26
N ALA A 120 10.91 1.35 -8.95
CA ALA A 120 11.81 1.82 -7.90
C ALA A 120 11.39 1.31 -6.51
N ALA A 121 10.09 1.28 -6.22
CA ALA A 121 9.59 0.77 -4.95
C ALA A 121 9.81 -0.75 -4.78
N GLU A 122 9.62 -1.52 -5.85
CA GLU A 122 9.87 -2.97 -5.88
C GLU A 122 11.36 -3.31 -5.73
N ALA A 123 12.24 -2.52 -6.37
CA ALA A 123 13.68 -2.64 -6.18
C ALA A 123 14.07 -2.40 -4.70
N ALA A 124 13.51 -1.36 -4.06
CA ALA A 124 13.76 -1.09 -2.65
C ALA A 124 13.23 -2.21 -1.72
N LEU A 125 12.04 -2.76 -2.02
CA LEU A 125 11.49 -3.91 -1.28
C LEU A 125 12.39 -5.14 -1.39
N ALA A 126 12.93 -5.43 -2.57
CA ALA A 126 13.84 -6.55 -2.79
C ALA A 126 15.16 -6.40 -2.03
N GLU A 127 15.67 -5.16 -1.88
CA GLU A 127 16.85 -4.87 -1.07
C GLU A 127 16.58 -5.06 0.43
N ASP A 128 15.43 -4.61 0.93
CA ASP A 128 15.09 -4.65 2.37
C ASP A 128 14.66 -6.04 2.85
N LEU A 129 13.91 -6.80 2.05
CA LEU A 129 13.36 -8.10 2.44
C LEU A 129 14.27 -9.29 2.06
N GLY A 130 15.25 -9.06 1.18
CA GLY A 130 16.14 -10.10 0.69
C GLY A 130 15.49 -11.03 -0.33
N PRO A 131 16.23 -12.03 -0.85
CA PRO A 131 15.67 -12.99 -1.80
C PRO A 131 14.51 -13.76 -1.17
N PRO A 132 13.53 -14.23 -1.97
CA PRO A 132 12.52 -15.15 -1.47
C PRO A 132 13.24 -16.38 -0.86
N PRO A 133 12.66 -17.04 0.15
CA PRO A 133 13.16 -18.35 0.56
C PRO A 133 13.26 -19.23 -0.70
N GLU A 134 14.35 -19.98 -0.85
CA GLU A 134 14.42 -20.99 -1.89
C GLU A 134 13.19 -21.90 -1.72
N GLU A 135 12.39 -22.05 -2.78
CA GLU A 135 11.36 -23.09 -2.79
C GLU A 135 12.11 -24.41 -2.59
N ASP A 136 11.88 -25.10 -1.47
CA ASP A 136 12.41 -26.44 -1.28
C ASP A 136 11.90 -27.31 -2.44
N GLU A 137 12.74 -27.58 -3.44
CA GLU A 137 12.47 -28.51 -4.55
C GLU A 137 12.38 -29.98 -4.09
N ASP A 138 12.21 -30.25 -2.79
CA ASP A 138 12.18 -31.60 -2.21
C ASP A 138 10.74 -32.04 -1.86
N ASP A 139 9.92 -32.25 -2.89
CA ASP A 139 8.89 -33.30 -2.85
C ASP A 139 8.78 -33.95 -4.24
N GLU A 140 9.91 -34.43 -4.78
CA GLU A 140 9.84 -35.50 -5.78
C GLU A 140 9.40 -36.77 -5.03
N PRO A 141 8.19 -37.32 -5.29
CA PRO A 141 7.79 -38.57 -4.66
C PRO A 141 8.76 -39.65 -5.11
N ALA A 142 9.49 -40.21 -4.16
CA ALA A 142 10.44 -41.30 -4.38
C ALA A 142 9.85 -42.35 -5.33
N ALA A 143 10.54 -42.59 -6.45
CA ALA A 143 10.13 -43.59 -7.43
C ALA A 143 9.85 -44.94 -6.73
N PRO A 144 8.73 -45.63 -7.05
CA PRO A 144 8.41 -46.89 -6.38
C PRO A 144 9.49 -47.92 -6.65
N ALA A 145 9.92 -48.62 -5.59
CA ALA A 145 10.93 -49.68 -5.66
C ALA A 145 10.53 -50.74 -6.71
N PRO A 146 11.48 -51.26 -7.49
CA PRO A 146 11.18 -52.32 -8.45
C PRO A 146 10.69 -53.57 -7.71
N SER A 147 9.54 -54.08 -8.12
CA SER A 147 8.98 -55.34 -7.64
C SER A 147 9.92 -56.53 -7.91
N PRO A 148 9.97 -57.53 -7.01
CA PRO A 148 10.87 -58.69 -7.09
C PRO A 148 10.56 -59.63 -8.26
#